data_AF-A0A7Y6YCY4-F1
#
_entry.id   AF-A0A7Y6YCY4-F1
#
_cell.length_a   1.000
_cell.length_b   1.000
_cell.length_c   1.000
_cell.angle_alpha   90.00
_cell.angle_beta   90.00
_cell.angle_gamma   90.00
#
_symmetry.space_group_name_H-M   'P 1'
#
loop_
_entity.id
_entity.type
_entity.pdbx_description
1 polymer ?
#
loop_
_entity_poly.entity_id
_entity_poly.type
_entity_poly.pdbx_seq_one_letter_code
_entity_poly.pdbx_strand_id
1 'polypeptide(L)'
;MRWSKQRANAWYSECPWLCGFNFLPSYAVNFIEMWSAECFDTSLIRLELAWAQKIGFNTLRTNIPFTLWQTDRTALLERIDLFLSCAEEASLGVVLCLFDDCGFSGSAPEAGPQGYPIPGVHNSRAIASPGRDVVIDRKCWPDLFNYTTEIVSRFGQDSRLLFWDLYNEPGNLMVFGETGQAESDPRLEPASLELMLCVMECARAAKANQPICVGAWHVPMPWEKSNNTFFEHPIDRAAFAISDLINFHCYQTLPMVEKALKVLEKFDRPIMCTEWMARSVGSRIIEQLPLFQTRKVGAWQWGLVNGRTQTHIPWPAVKEGLENYSETDSEWFHDLLHSDGQPYCADEVELITRLTKQAPLNE
;
A
#
# COMPACT_ATOMS: atom_id res chain seq x y z
N MET A 1 -2.14 13.35 19.84
CA MET A 1 -2.02 14.65 19.14
C MET A 1 -1.15 14.48 17.90
N ARG A 2 -1.46 15.21 16.82
CA ARG A 2 -0.67 15.22 15.57
C ARG A 2 0.74 15.72 15.80
N TRP A 3 1.72 15.10 15.16
CA TRP A 3 3.08 15.60 15.14
C TRP A 3 3.12 16.97 14.49
N SER A 4 3.92 17.87 15.09
CA SER A 4 4.25 19.14 14.45
C SER A 4 5.01 18.89 13.14
N LYS A 5 4.93 19.84 12.21
CA LYS A 5 5.71 19.79 10.96
C LYS A 5 7.21 19.63 11.24
N GLN A 6 7.72 20.39 12.22
CA GLN A 6 9.11 20.29 12.65
C GLN A 6 9.50 18.88 13.10
N ARG A 7 8.68 18.22 13.92
CA ARG A 7 8.96 16.86 14.38
C ARG A 7 8.97 15.88 13.21
N ALA A 8 7.98 15.96 12.31
CA ALA A 8 7.89 15.10 11.13
C ALA A 8 9.08 15.27 10.18
N ASN A 9 9.46 16.53 9.87
CA ASN A 9 10.60 16.83 9.03
C ASN A 9 11.93 16.42 9.67
N ALA A 10 12.09 16.60 11.00
CA ALA A 10 13.28 16.14 11.72
C ALA A 10 13.42 14.62 11.64
N TRP A 11 12.35 13.88 11.94
CA TRP A 11 12.33 12.42 11.81
C TRP A 11 12.73 11.95 10.41
N TYR A 12 12.14 12.54 9.36
CA TYR A 12 12.45 12.11 8.00
C TYR A 12 13.85 12.53 7.54
N SER A 13 14.42 13.60 8.09
CA SER A 13 15.79 14.00 7.78
C SER A 13 16.85 13.01 8.28
N GLU A 14 16.50 12.20 9.29
CA GLU A 14 17.35 11.14 9.83
C GLU A 14 17.22 9.82 9.04
N CYS A 15 16.17 9.70 8.22
CA CYS A 15 15.96 8.54 7.36
C CYS A 15 16.82 8.64 6.09
N PRO A 16 17.33 7.51 5.57
CA PRO A 16 17.76 7.47 4.17
C PRO A 16 16.55 7.75 3.27
N TRP A 17 16.79 8.00 1.98
CA TRP A 17 15.68 8.03 1.03
C TRP A 17 14.96 6.68 1.02
N LEU A 18 13.66 6.70 1.31
CA LEU A 18 12.84 5.50 1.43
C LEU A 18 12.40 5.02 0.04
N CYS A 19 12.88 3.85 -0.36
CA CYS A 19 12.54 3.21 -1.62
C CYS A 19 12.16 1.76 -1.34
N GLY A 20 10.92 1.41 -1.66
CA GLY A 20 10.31 0.15 -1.28
C GLY A 20 9.23 -0.33 -2.23
N PHE A 21 8.44 -1.27 -1.71
CA PHE A 21 7.39 -1.98 -2.45
C PHE A 21 6.26 -2.40 -1.52
N ASN A 22 5.07 -2.62 -2.08
CA ASN A 22 3.96 -3.28 -1.39
C ASN A 22 4.17 -4.79 -1.42
N PHE A 23 4.16 -5.43 -0.26
CA PHE A 23 4.49 -6.84 -0.08
C PHE A 23 3.24 -7.69 0.20
N LEU A 24 3.00 -8.59 -0.73
CA LEU A 24 2.13 -9.75 -0.61
C LEU A 24 2.89 -10.88 -1.33
N PRO A 25 3.30 -11.97 -0.64
CA PRO A 25 4.18 -12.95 -1.24
C PRO A 25 3.52 -13.67 -2.41
N SER A 26 4.31 -14.18 -3.35
CA SER A 26 3.81 -14.74 -4.61
C SER A 26 2.81 -15.89 -4.45
N TYR A 27 2.86 -16.60 -3.32
CA TYR A 27 1.92 -17.69 -2.99
C TYR A 27 0.56 -17.23 -2.49
N ALA A 28 0.42 -15.99 -2.05
CA ALA A 28 -0.80 -15.48 -1.44
C ALA A 28 -1.66 -14.77 -2.50
N VAL A 29 -2.95 -15.02 -2.47
CA VAL A 29 -3.94 -14.35 -3.33
C VAL A 29 -4.52 -13.10 -2.68
N ASN A 30 -4.40 -12.99 -1.35
CA ASN A 30 -4.76 -11.82 -0.54
C ASN A 30 -4.06 -11.87 0.83
N PHE A 31 -4.21 -10.82 1.63
CA PHE A 31 -3.57 -10.72 2.94
C PHE A 31 -4.08 -11.75 3.95
N ILE A 32 -5.34 -12.20 3.87
CA ILE A 32 -5.82 -13.29 4.74
C ILE A 32 -5.04 -14.57 4.46
N GLU A 33 -4.83 -14.93 3.19
CA GLU A 33 -4.02 -16.10 2.82
C GLU A 33 -2.57 -15.96 3.32
N MET A 34 -1.93 -14.81 3.08
CA MET A 34 -0.56 -14.57 3.56
C MET A 34 -0.45 -14.79 5.07
N TRP A 35 -1.36 -14.20 5.84
CA TRP A 35 -1.26 -14.21 7.29
C TRP A 35 -1.84 -15.47 7.92
N SER A 36 -2.57 -16.35 7.23
CA SER A 36 -3.16 -17.55 7.83
C SER A 36 -2.11 -18.59 8.24
N ALA A 37 -2.34 -19.31 9.33
CA ALA A 37 -1.35 -20.25 9.90
C ALA A 37 -0.95 -21.36 8.92
N GLU A 38 -1.90 -21.84 8.12
CA GLU A 38 -1.70 -22.90 7.13
C GLU A 38 -0.84 -22.47 5.93
N CYS A 39 -0.73 -21.16 5.71
CA CYS A 39 -0.13 -20.58 4.52
C CYS A 39 1.10 -19.70 4.82
N PHE A 40 1.31 -19.27 6.07
CA PHE A 40 2.41 -18.38 6.46
C PHE A 40 3.79 -19.02 6.24
N ASP A 41 4.30 -18.92 5.01
CA ASP A 41 5.57 -19.51 4.59
C ASP A 41 6.74 -18.55 4.88
N THR A 42 7.35 -18.74 6.04
CA THR A 42 8.52 -17.95 6.47
C THR A 42 9.72 -18.12 5.54
N SER A 43 9.88 -19.29 4.90
CA SER A 43 11.03 -19.56 4.03
C SER A 43 10.91 -18.77 2.73
N LEU A 44 9.72 -18.76 2.13
CA LEU A 44 9.47 -18.00 0.91
C LEU A 44 9.44 -16.49 1.18
N ILE A 45 8.87 -16.04 2.31
CA ILE A 45 8.95 -14.63 2.72
C ILE A 45 10.43 -14.19 2.81
N ARG A 46 11.28 -14.93 3.51
CA ARG A 46 12.73 -14.60 3.60
C ARG A 46 13.39 -14.54 2.23
N LEU A 47 13.06 -15.48 1.34
CA LEU A 47 13.61 -15.53 -0.02
C LEU A 47 13.25 -14.29 -0.84
N GLU A 48 11.97 -13.92 -0.87
CA GLU A 48 11.52 -12.76 -1.65
C GLU A 48 12.02 -11.43 -1.07
N LEU A 49 12.08 -11.30 0.26
CA LEU A 49 12.69 -10.14 0.91
C LEU A 49 14.19 -10.04 0.65
N ALA A 50 14.91 -11.17 0.57
CA ALA A 50 16.32 -11.19 0.20
C ALA A 50 16.54 -10.76 -1.26
N TRP A 51 15.64 -11.11 -2.18
CA TRP A 51 15.69 -10.58 -3.54
C TRP A 51 15.49 -9.06 -3.56
N ALA A 52 14.53 -8.54 -2.81
CA ALA A 52 14.30 -7.10 -2.71
C ALA A 52 15.51 -6.37 -2.12
N GLN A 53 16.12 -6.91 -1.06
CA GLN A 53 17.36 -6.36 -0.48
C GLN A 53 18.49 -6.32 -1.51
N LYS A 54 18.67 -7.39 -2.31
CA LYS A 54 19.72 -7.46 -3.34
C LYS A 54 19.56 -6.38 -4.43
N ILE A 55 18.31 -6.00 -4.74
CA ILE A 55 17.97 -4.91 -5.66
C ILE A 55 18.26 -3.53 -5.04
N GLY A 56 18.30 -3.44 -3.71
CA GLY A 56 18.61 -2.21 -2.97
C GLY A 56 17.39 -1.53 -2.33
N PHE A 57 16.22 -2.17 -2.34
CA PHE A 57 15.09 -1.68 -1.54
C PHE A 57 15.45 -1.65 -0.05
N ASN A 58 14.93 -0.66 0.67
CA ASN A 58 15.19 -0.48 2.11
C ASN A 58 13.93 -0.43 2.97
N THR A 59 12.76 -0.57 2.34
CA THR A 59 11.49 -0.59 3.06
C THR A 59 10.41 -1.38 2.30
N LEU A 60 9.39 -1.84 3.01
CA LEU A 60 8.19 -2.44 2.45
C LEU A 60 6.94 -1.96 3.18
N ARG A 61 5.79 -2.16 2.54
CA ARG A 61 4.45 -1.94 3.11
C ARG A 61 3.61 -3.21 2.99
N THR A 62 2.87 -3.58 4.03
CA THR A 62 1.96 -4.76 3.98
C THR A 62 0.72 -4.56 4.86
N ASN A 63 -0.40 -5.19 4.49
CA ASN A 63 -1.67 -5.00 5.18
C ASN A 63 -1.91 -6.09 6.23
N ILE A 64 -2.52 -5.70 7.36
CA ILE A 64 -2.86 -6.58 8.47
C ILE A 64 -4.38 -6.85 8.45
N PRO A 65 -4.81 -8.12 8.32
CA PRO A 65 -6.22 -8.45 8.20
C PRO A 65 -6.92 -8.47 9.57
N PHE A 66 -7.88 -7.56 9.76
CA PHE A 66 -8.75 -7.51 10.93
C PHE A 66 -9.46 -8.83 11.19
N THR A 67 -9.89 -9.54 10.13
CA THR A 67 -10.56 -10.84 10.24
C THR A 67 -9.74 -11.85 11.04
N LEU A 68 -8.42 -11.91 10.83
CA LEU A 68 -7.56 -12.81 11.59
C LEU A 68 -7.31 -12.33 13.02
N TRP A 69 -7.38 -11.02 13.29
CA TRP A 69 -7.35 -10.51 14.66
C TRP A 69 -8.62 -10.92 15.44
N GLN A 70 -9.77 -11.04 14.76
CA GLN A 70 -11.01 -11.51 15.39
C GLN A 70 -10.97 -13.02 15.66
N THR A 71 -10.47 -13.82 14.71
CA THR A 71 -10.58 -15.28 14.78
C THR A 71 -9.38 -15.95 15.43
N ASP A 72 -8.17 -15.38 15.30
CA ASP A 72 -6.93 -15.98 15.78
C ASP A 72 -5.88 -14.91 16.14
N ARG A 73 -6.28 -14.06 17.11
CA ARG A 73 -5.52 -12.89 17.54
C ARG A 73 -4.08 -13.17 17.94
N THR A 74 -3.87 -14.13 18.82
CA THR A 74 -2.55 -14.43 19.39
C THR A 74 -1.59 -14.83 18.29
N ALA A 75 -2.00 -15.75 17.41
CA ALA A 75 -1.14 -16.21 16.33
C ALA A 75 -0.92 -15.12 15.27
N LEU A 76 -1.89 -14.21 15.02
CA LEU A 76 -1.64 -13.04 14.16
C LEU A 76 -0.54 -12.15 14.74
N LEU A 77 -0.58 -11.83 16.03
CA LEU A 77 0.45 -11.02 16.68
C LEU A 77 1.84 -11.70 16.63
N GLU A 78 1.89 -13.01 16.84
CA GLU A 78 3.14 -13.79 16.73
C GLU A 78 3.67 -13.81 15.29
N ARG A 79 2.80 -13.96 14.29
CA ARG A 79 3.19 -13.92 12.87
C ARG A 79 3.67 -12.53 12.45
N ILE A 80 3.06 -11.45 12.94
CA ILE A 80 3.56 -10.08 12.70
C ILE A 80 4.98 -9.95 13.26
N ASP A 81 5.23 -10.39 14.49
CA ASP A 81 6.57 -10.32 15.10
C ASP A 81 7.62 -11.10 14.27
N LEU A 82 7.26 -12.31 13.83
CA LEU A 82 8.11 -13.14 12.97
C LEU A 82 8.35 -12.51 11.60
N PHE A 83 7.33 -11.90 11.00
CA PHE A 83 7.46 -11.15 9.74
C PHE A 83 8.42 -9.98 9.89
N LEU A 84 8.29 -9.19 10.97
CA LEU A 84 9.19 -8.08 11.27
C LEU A 84 10.63 -8.56 11.43
N SER A 85 10.88 -9.73 12.05
CA SER A 85 12.22 -10.32 12.11
C SER A 85 12.76 -10.70 10.72
N CYS A 86 11.91 -11.25 9.83
CA CYS A 86 12.33 -11.55 8.45
C CYS A 86 12.70 -10.29 7.66
N ALA A 87 11.94 -9.20 7.86
CA ALA A 87 12.24 -7.91 7.24
C ALA A 87 13.54 -7.29 7.79
N GLU A 88 13.77 -7.38 9.10
CA GLU A 88 15.00 -6.92 9.75
C GLU A 88 16.25 -7.67 9.24
N GLU A 89 16.16 -8.99 9.06
CA GLU A 89 17.24 -9.80 8.45
C GLU A 89 17.57 -9.33 7.02
N ALA A 90 16.57 -8.87 6.27
CA ALA A 90 16.72 -8.26 4.95
C ALA A 90 17.05 -6.75 5.01
N SER A 91 17.24 -6.17 6.21
CA SER A 91 17.48 -4.73 6.42
C SER A 91 16.38 -3.84 5.83
N LEU A 92 15.13 -4.29 5.89
CA LEU A 92 13.95 -3.58 5.39
C LEU A 92 13.15 -2.99 6.56
N GLY A 93 12.91 -1.68 6.54
CA GLY A 93 11.95 -1.04 7.44
C GLY A 93 10.52 -1.32 7.01
N VAL A 94 9.62 -1.60 7.96
CA VAL A 94 8.25 -2.03 7.67
C VAL A 94 7.23 -0.93 7.90
N VAL A 95 6.26 -0.83 6.99
CA VAL A 95 5.02 -0.06 7.13
C VAL A 95 3.87 -1.04 7.24
N LEU A 96 3.11 -0.98 8.33
CA LEU A 96 1.91 -1.80 8.51
C LEU A 96 0.67 -0.99 8.15
N CYS A 97 -0.16 -1.56 7.28
CA CYS A 97 -1.46 -1.02 6.90
C CYS A 97 -2.61 -1.74 7.63
N LEU A 98 -3.43 -1.03 8.40
CA LEU A 98 -4.41 -1.68 9.29
C LEU A 98 -5.78 -1.87 8.64
N PHE A 99 -6.22 -0.88 7.87
CA PHE A 99 -7.52 -0.83 7.20
C PHE A 99 -7.34 -0.70 5.70
N ASP A 100 -8.31 -1.18 4.92
CA ASP A 100 -8.26 -1.23 3.46
C ASP A 100 -9.66 -1.39 2.87
N ASP A 101 -10.03 -0.51 1.93
CA ASP A 101 -11.30 -0.59 1.19
C ASP A 101 -11.15 -1.20 -0.23
N CYS A 102 -9.95 -1.65 -0.62
CA CYS A 102 -9.68 -2.35 -1.90
C CYS A 102 -10.23 -3.79 -1.93
N GLY A 103 -11.54 -3.95 -1.72
CA GLY A 103 -12.26 -5.21 -1.79
C GLY A 103 -12.62 -5.62 -3.22
N PHE A 104 -11.64 -5.68 -4.13
CA PHE A 104 -11.91 -5.87 -5.57
C PHE A 104 -12.62 -7.18 -5.93
N SER A 105 -12.53 -8.22 -5.09
CA SER A 105 -13.29 -9.46 -5.31
C SER A 105 -14.80 -9.31 -5.14
N GLY A 106 -15.27 -8.21 -4.53
CA GLY A 106 -16.66 -8.02 -4.13
C GLY A 106 -17.12 -8.92 -2.98
N SER A 107 -16.26 -9.81 -2.47
CA SER A 107 -16.59 -10.77 -1.42
C SER A 107 -16.36 -10.19 -0.02
N ALA A 108 -17.13 -10.66 0.95
CA ALA A 108 -16.88 -10.37 2.35
C ALA A 108 -15.61 -11.09 2.85
N PRO A 109 -14.88 -10.53 3.84
CA PRO A 109 -13.72 -11.20 4.40
C PRO A 109 -14.09 -12.43 5.22
N GLU A 110 -13.44 -13.56 4.93
CA GLU A 110 -13.64 -14.81 5.66
C GLU A 110 -12.28 -15.43 6.04
N ALA A 111 -12.16 -15.91 7.28
CA ALA A 111 -11.00 -16.67 7.71
C ALA A 111 -11.00 -18.08 7.09
N GLY A 112 -9.82 -18.67 6.97
CA GLY A 112 -9.63 -20.02 6.42
C GLY A 112 -9.17 -20.01 4.95
N PRO A 113 -9.29 -21.15 4.24
CA PRO A 113 -8.79 -21.30 2.88
C PRO A 113 -9.38 -20.27 1.92
N GLN A 114 -8.52 -19.60 1.17
CA GLN A 114 -8.92 -18.60 0.19
C GLN A 114 -9.11 -19.23 -1.20
N GLY A 115 -10.03 -18.67 -1.99
CA GLY A 115 -10.33 -19.18 -3.32
C GLY A 115 -9.18 -19.01 -4.31
N TYR A 116 -9.10 -19.86 -5.33
CA TYR A 116 -8.14 -19.69 -6.43
C TYR A 116 -8.38 -18.38 -7.19
N PRO A 117 -7.32 -17.72 -7.68
CA PRO A 117 -7.47 -16.54 -8.52
C PRO A 117 -8.26 -16.89 -9.78
N ILE A 118 -9.10 -15.95 -10.23
CA ILE A 118 -9.81 -16.06 -11.50
C ILE A 118 -8.79 -15.73 -12.61
N PRO A 119 -8.45 -16.68 -13.50
CA PRO A 119 -7.43 -16.44 -14.51
C PRO A 119 -7.73 -15.22 -15.37
N GLY A 120 -6.74 -14.36 -15.60
CA GLY A 120 -6.89 -13.18 -16.47
C GLY A 120 -7.51 -11.94 -15.79
N VAL A 121 -7.91 -12.05 -14.52
CA VAL A 121 -8.53 -10.96 -13.76
C VAL A 121 -7.56 -10.43 -12.70
N HIS A 122 -7.21 -9.15 -12.84
CA HIS A 122 -6.36 -8.42 -11.89
C HIS A 122 -6.91 -8.53 -10.47
N ASN A 123 -6.09 -9.01 -9.53
CA ASN A 123 -6.36 -9.01 -8.09
C ASN A 123 -7.77 -9.54 -7.72
N SER A 124 -8.21 -10.58 -8.44
CA SER A 124 -9.59 -11.12 -8.39
C SER A 124 -10.06 -11.62 -7.01
N ARG A 125 -9.14 -11.82 -6.08
CA ARG A 125 -9.42 -12.24 -4.70
C ARG A 125 -9.00 -11.20 -3.66
N ALA A 126 -8.80 -9.95 -4.07
CA ALA A 126 -8.56 -8.86 -3.13
C ALA A 126 -9.74 -8.74 -2.15
N ILE A 127 -9.42 -8.77 -0.86
CA ILE A 127 -10.37 -8.69 0.23
C ILE A 127 -9.96 -7.50 1.09
N ALA A 128 -10.91 -6.58 1.27
CA ALA A 128 -10.79 -5.41 2.15
C ALA A 128 -10.67 -5.83 3.62
N SER A 129 -10.01 -5.01 4.44
CA SER A 129 -9.89 -5.20 5.89
C SER A 129 -10.46 -3.95 6.58
N PRO A 130 -11.60 -4.02 7.28
CA PRO A 130 -12.32 -5.20 7.76
C PRO A 130 -13.42 -5.71 6.81
N GLY A 131 -13.55 -5.13 5.62
CA GLY A 131 -14.65 -5.40 4.69
C GLY A 131 -15.81 -4.41 4.82
N ARG A 132 -16.55 -4.24 3.73
CA ARG A 132 -17.51 -3.15 3.54
C ARG A 132 -18.64 -3.15 4.57
N ASP A 133 -19.24 -4.31 4.83
CA ASP A 133 -20.34 -4.43 5.79
C ASP A 133 -19.93 -4.04 7.21
N VAL A 134 -18.69 -4.37 7.60
CA VAL A 134 -18.12 -4.04 8.91
C VAL A 134 -17.82 -2.55 9.03
N VAL A 135 -17.38 -1.91 7.94
CA VAL A 135 -17.19 -0.44 7.91
C VAL A 135 -18.54 0.28 8.02
N ILE A 136 -19.56 -0.17 7.28
CA ILE A 136 -20.89 0.46 7.24
C ILE A 136 -21.66 0.26 8.55
N ASP A 137 -21.55 -0.91 9.21
CA ASP A 137 -22.25 -1.17 10.46
C ASP A 137 -21.47 -0.64 11.67
N ARG A 138 -21.89 0.52 12.17
CA ARG A 138 -21.33 1.14 13.40
C ARG A 138 -21.35 0.24 14.63
N LYS A 139 -22.20 -0.79 14.67
CA LYS A 139 -22.20 -1.76 15.79
C LYS A 139 -20.91 -2.58 15.84
N CYS A 140 -20.19 -2.72 14.72
CA CYS A 140 -18.93 -3.44 14.64
C CYS A 140 -17.72 -2.58 15.04
N TRP A 141 -17.86 -1.26 15.09
CA TRP A 141 -16.75 -0.33 15.34
C TRP A 141 -16.01 -0.50 16.67
N PRO A 142 -16.67 -0.90 17.79
CA PRO A 142 -15.94 -1.18 19.02
C PRO A 142 -14.79 -2.19 18.84
N ASP A 143 -14.97 -3.21 17.99
CA ASP A 143 -13.90 -4.18 17.70
C ASP A 143 -12.79 -3.57 16.83
N LEU A 144 -13.14 -2.70 15.88
CA LEU A 144 -12.16 -1.98 15.05
C LEU A 144 -11.28 -1.05 15.90
N PHE A 145 -11.87 -0.42 16.92
CA PHE A 145 -11.15 0.42 17.89
C PHE A 145 -10.22 -0.43 18.75
N ASN A 146 -10.70 -1.57 19.27
CA ASN A 146 -9.90 -2.51 20.04
C ASN A 146 -8.74 -3.07 19.21
N TYR A 147 -8.99 -3.45 17.96
CA TYR A 147 -7.99 -3.89 17.00
C TYR A 147 -6.89 -2.84 16.80
N THR A 148 -7.29 -1.60 16.50
CA THR A 148 -6.36 -0.48 16.30
C THR A 148 -5.51 -0.27 17.55
N THR A 149 -6.14 -0.16 18.72
CA THR A 149 -5.43 0.07 19.98
C THR A 149 -4.47 -1.07 20.30
N GLU A 150 -4.87 -2.32 20.10
CA GLU A 150 -4.03 -3.48 20.43
C GLU A 150 -2.81 -3.58 19.53
N ILE A 151 -2.99 -3.51 18.20
CA ILE A 151 -1.88 -3.58 17.24
C ILE A 151 -0.89 -2.43 17.48
N VAL A 152 -1.38 -1.19 17.58
CA VAL A 152 -0.51 -0.02 17.76
C VAL A 152 0.15 -0.02 19.13
N SER A 153 -0.52 -0.48 20.20
CA SER A 153 0.11 -0.58 21.53
C SER A 153 1.16 -1.69 21.57
N ARG A 154 0.93 -2.82 20.87
CA ARG A 154 1.85 -3.96 20.86
C ARG A 154 3.16 -3.66 20.16
N PHE A 155 3.11 -2.96 19.03
CA PHE A 155 4.28 -2.71 18.17
C PHE A 155 4.70 -1.23 18.08
N GLY A 156 3.99 -0.30 18.72
CA GLY A 156 4.26 1.15 18.62
C GLY A 156 5.60 1.61 19.20
N GLN A 157 6.38 0.72 19.81
CA GLN A 157 7.73 1.00 20.29
C GLN A 157 8.80 0.22 19.50
N ASP A 158 8.38 -0.57 18.51
CA ASP A 158 9.24 -1.44 17.72
C ASP A 158 10.02 -0.64 16.65
N SER A 159 11.34 -0.67 16.71
CA SER A 159 12.20 0.07 15.78
C SER A 159 12.19 -0.48 14.35
N ARG A 160 11.65 -1.68 14.12
CA ARG A 160 11.51 -2.27 12.78
C ARG A 160 10.40 -1.59 11.98
N LEU A 161 9.49 -0.88 12.65
CA LEU A 161 8.43 -0.10 12.02
C LEU A 161 8.89 1.34 11.71
N LEU A 162 8.65 1.80 10.48
CA LEU A 162 8.97 3.17 10.05
C LEU A 162 7.85 4.15 10.40
N PHE A 163 6.63 3.82 9.98
CA PHE A 163 5.42 4.60 10.20
C PHE A 163 4.18 3.72 10.06
N TRP A 164 3.05 4.23 10.51
CA TRP A 164 1.75 3.56 10.44
C TRP A 164 0.94 4.14 9.29
N ASP A 165 0.54 3.30 8.34
CA ASP A 165 -0.49 3.65 7.37
C ASP A 165 -1.83 3.12 7.91
N LEU A 166 -2.70 3.96 8.43
CA LEU A 166 -3.89 3.43 9.08
C LEU A 166 -4.89 2.89 8.08
N TYR A 167 -5.07 3.53 6.93
CA TYR A 167 -6.17 3.19 6.03
C TYR A 167 -5.73 3.31 4.57
N ASN A 168 -5.75 2.19 3.87
CA ASN A 168 -5.57 2.08 2.44
C ASN A 168 -6.84 2.50 1.69
N GLU A 169 -6.72 3.49 0.83
CA GLU A 169 -7.76 3.99 -0.08
C GLU A 169 -9.18 4.07 0.52
N PRO A 170 -9.38 4.77 1.66
CA PRO A 170 -10.69 4.88 2.27
C PRO A 170 -11.74 5.40 1.28
N GLY A 171 -12.86 4.69 1.21
CA GLY A 171 -13.98 4.95 0.30
C GLY A 171 -13.87 4.28 -1.07
N ASN A 172 -12.86 3.45 -1.34
CA ASN A 172 -12.74 2.78 -2.64
C ASN A 172 -13.90 1.80 -2.87
N LEU A 173 -14.75 2.11 -3.87
CA LEU A 173 -15.94 1.33 -4.18
C LEU A 173 -15.68 0.20 -5.18
N MET A 174 -14.49 0.11 -5.80
CA MET A 174 -14.26 -0.73 -6.97
C MET A 174 -14.39 -2.23 -6.69
N VAL A 175 -14.99 -2.93 -7.64
CA VAL A 175 -15.10 -4.40 -7.73
C VAL A 175 -14.71 -4.81 -9.15
N PHE A 176 -13.81 -5.78 -9.27
CA PHE A 176 -13.32 -6.29 -10.56
C PHE A 176 -13.92 -7.67 -10.85
N GLY A 177 -14.29 -7.89 -12.10
CA GLY A 177 -14.81 -9.17 -12.59
C GLY A 177 -14.28 -9.51 -13.98
N GLU A 178 -14.71 -10.66 -14.50
CA GLU A 178 -14.31 -11.14 -15.83
C GLU A 178 -14.76 -10.20 -16.97
N THR A 179 -15.88 -9.50 -16.77
CA THR A 179 -16.52 -8.66 -17.80
C THR A 179 -16.35 -7.16 -17.57
N GLY A 180 -15.46 -6.73 -16.67
CA GLY A 180 -15.25 -5.30 -16.38
C GLY A 180 -15.14 -5.01 -14.89
N GLN A 181 -15.52 -3.79 -14.51
CA GLN A 181 -15.57 -3.33 -13.14
C GLN A 181 -16.95 -2.76 -12.76
N ALA A 182 -17.26 -2.76 -11.47
CA ALA A 182 -18.46 -2.19 -10.90
C ALA A 182 -18.14 -1.44 -9.60
N GLU A 183 -19.10 -0.65 -9.13
CA GLU A 183 -19.05 -0.01 -7.82
C GLU A 183 -19.89 -0.79 -6.80
N SER A 184 -19.37 -0.88 -5.59
CA SER A 184 -20.04 -1.44 -4.42
C SER A 184 -20.96 -0.41 -3.75
N ASP A 185 -21.46 -0.71 -2.55
CA ASP A 185 -22.43 0.13 -1.85
C ASP A 185 -21.85 1.54 -1.55
N PRO A 186 -22.47 2.63 -2.06
CA PRO A 186 -21.97 3.99 -1.88
C PRO A 186 -22.03 4.47 -0.43
N ARG A 187 -22.68 3.73 0.48
CA ARG A 187 -22.63 4.01 1.93
C ARG A 187 -21.25 3.76 2.53
N LEU A 188 -20.37 3.03 1.83
CA LEU A 188 -19.00 2.79 2.28
C LEU A 188 -18.23 4.09 2.45
N GLU A 189 -18.20 4.96 1.42
CA GLU A 189 -17.40 6.18 1.43
C GLU A 189 -17.62 7.10 2.65
N PRO A 190 -18.85 7.51 3.01
CA PRO A 190 -19.06 8.32 4.21
C PRO A 190 -18.74 7.56 5.50
N ALA A 191 -18.92 6.23 5.53
CA ALA A 191 -18.58 5.41 6.69
C ALA A 191 -17.05 5.29 6.87
N SER A 192 -16.30 5.10 5.79
CA SER A 192 -14.83 5.06 5.77
C SER A 192 -14.23 6.38 6.24
N LEU A 193 -14.78 7.52 5.81
CA LEU A 193 -14.37 8.85 6.29
C LEU A 193 -14.49 8.97 7.81
N GLU A 194 -15.66 8.61 8.36
CA GLU A 194 -15.89 8.73 9.79
C GLU A 194 -15.07 7.71 10.59
N LEU A 195 -14.97 6.46 10.11
CA LEU A 195 -14.13 5.43 10.71
C LEU A 195 -12.67 5.88 10.75
N MET A 196 -12.13 6.39 9.64
CA MET A 196 -10.76 6.92 9.53
C MET A 196 -10.47 7.97 10.62
N LEU A 197 -11.40 8.91 10.85
CA LEU A 197 -11.25 9.94 11.89
C LEU A 197 -11.22 9.30 13.29
N CYS A 198 -12.08 8.31 13.55
CA CYS A 198 -12.14 7.62 14.84
C CYS A 198 -10.90 6.76 15.11
N VAL A 199 -10.46 5.94 14.16
CA VAL A 199 -9.31 5.03 14.35
C VAL A 199 -7.98 5.79 14.48
N MET A 200 -7.87 6.98 13.87
CA MET A 200 -6.74 7.88 14.11
C MET A 200 -6.62 8.29 15.58
N GLU A 201 -7.73 8.59 16.25
CA GLU A 201 -7.71 8.91 17.69
C GLU A 201 -7.36 7.69 18.55
N CYS A 202 -7.85 6.50 18.20
CA CYS A 202 -7.46 5.25 18.85
C CYS A 202 -5.96 4.96 18.73
N ALA A 203 -5.40 5.08 17.52
CA ALA A 203 -3.98 4.88 17.27
C ALA A 203 -3.10 5.90 18.03
N ARG A 204 -3.55 7.15 18.12
CA ARG A 204 -2.87 8.19 18.90
C ARG A 204 -2.89 7.94 20.39
N ALA A 205 -3.99 7.42 20.92
CA ALA A 205 -4.11 7.08 22.33
C ALA A 205 -3.13 5.96 22.74
N ALA A 206 -2.75 5.09 21.78
CA ALA A 206 -1.74 4.05 21.98
C ALA A 206 -0.28 4.58 22.04
N LYS A 207 -0.05 5.86 21.69
CA LYS A 207 1.24 6.57 21.84
C LYS A 207 2.43 5.87 21.17
N ALA A 208 2.27 5.45 19.92
CA ALA A 208 3.38 4.98 19.10
C ALA A 208 4.48 6.05 18.93
N ASN A 209 5.73 5.59 18.79
CA ASN A 209 6.89 6.45 18.56
C ASN A 209 7.06 6.84 17.10
N GLN A 210 6.46 6.07 16.18
CA GLN A 210 6.46 6.32 14.75
C GLN A 210 5.33 7.30 14.36
N PRO A 211 5.48 8.02 13.24
CA PRO A 211 4.39 8.85 12.72
C PRO A 211 3.24 8.00 12.18
N ILE A 212 2.04 8.58 12.16
CA ILE A 212 0.81 7.93 11.74
C ILE A 212 0.18 8.70 10.57
N CYS A 213 -0.17 8.04 9.49
CA CYS A 213 -0.79 8.63 8.29
C CYS A 213 -1.94 7.78 7.73
N VAL A 214 -2.54 8.26 6.64
CA VAL A 214 -3.60 7.61 5.86
C VAL A 214 -3.37 7.89 4.38
N GLY A 215 -3.53 6.88 3.52
CA GLY A 215 -3.35 6.99 2.06
C GLY A 215 -4.48 7.75 1.36
N ALA A 216 -4.18 8.96 0.88
CA ALA A 216 -5.07 9.71 0.00
C ALA A 216 -4.90 9.23 -1.47
N TRP A 217 -5.99 9.07 -2.22
CA TRP A 217 -5.91 8.37 -3.51
C TRP A 217 -6.73 9.01 -4.64
N HIS A 218 -7.58 10.01 -4.36
CA HIS A 218 -8.40 10.63 -5.40
C HIS A 218 -7.55 11.58 -6.27
N VAL A 219 -7.06 11.04 -7.37
CA VAL A 219 -6.37 11.73 -8.45
C VAL A 219 -7.19 11.60 -9.74
N PRO A 220 -6.91 12.41 -10.78
CA PRO A 220 -7.54 12.19 -12.09
C PRO A 220 -7.33 10.75 -12.54
N MET A 221 -8.28 10.18 -13.28
CA MET A 221 -8.05 8.87 -13.89
C MET A 221 -7.07 8.99 -15.07
N PRO A 222 -6.27 7.96 -15.41
CA PRO A 222 -5.30 8.03 -16.51
C PRO A 222 -5.90 8.39 -17.88
N TRP A 223 -7.16 8.06 -18.11
CA TRP A 223 -7.90 8.39 -19.35
C TRP A 223 -8.55 9.78 -19.33
N GLU A 224 -8.55 10.49 -18.19
CA GLU A 224 -9.14 11.84 -18.06
C GLU A 224 -8.13 12.95 -18.36
N LYS A 225 -7.74 13.08 -19.63
CA LYS A 225 -6.65 13.98 -20.08
C LYS A 225 -6.81 15.46 -19.67
N SER A 226 -8.03 15.94 -19.41
CA SER A 226 -8.33 17.34 -19.04
C SER A 226 -8.51 17.57 -17.54
N ASN A 227 -8.68 16.51 -16.74
CA ASN A 227 -8.89 16.62 -15.29
C ASN A 227 -7.55 16.93 -14.59
N ASN A 228 -7.55 17.96 -13.76
CA ASN A 228 -6.38 18.38 -12.98
C ASN A 228 -6.72 18.53 -11.48
N THR A 229 -7.77 17.86 -11.02
CA THR A 229 -8.18 17.85 -9.63
C THR A 229 -7.43 16.75 -8.88
N PHE A 230 -6.57 17.15 -7.93
CA PHE A 230 -5.78 16.23 -7.12
C PHE A 230 -6.13 16.41 -5.65
N PHE A 231 -6.57 15.33 -5.01
CA PHE A 231 -6.79 15.24 -3.56
C PHE A 231 -7.77 16.27 -2.99
N GLU A 232 -8.75 16.70 -3.80
CA GLU A 232 -9.80 17.64 -3.35
C GLU A 232 -10.98 16.93 -2.68
N HIS A 233 -11.04 15.60 -2.80
CA HIS A 233 -12.08 14.78 -2.19
C HIS A 233 -12.10 14.97 -0.66
N PRO A 234 -13.27 15.04 0.00
CA PRO A 234 -13.35 15.25 1.44
C PRO A 234 -12.51 14.27 2.26
N ILE A 235 -12.42 13.01 1.83
CA ILE A 235 -11.59 11.98 2.47
C ILE A 235 -10.11 12.35 2.44
N ASP A 236 -9.57 12.72 1.27
CA ASP A 236 -8.15 13.05 1.13
C ASP A 236 -7.77 14.29 1.94
N ARG A 237 -8.62 15.32 1.91
CA ARG A 237 -8.41 16.53 2.72
C ARG A 237 -8.41 16.20 4.21
N ALA A 238 -9.32 15.34 4.65
CA ALA A 238 -9.37 14.89 6.03
C ALA A 238 -8.11 14.08 6.39
N ALA A 239 -7.71 13.11 5.55
CA ALA A 239 -6.49 12.33 5.70
C ALA A 239 -5.26 13.22 5.88
N PHE A 240 -5.06 14.23 5.03
CA PHE A 240 -3.96 15.18 5.16
C PHE A 240 -4.07 16.10 6.39
N ALA A 241 -5.29 16.42 6.84
CA ALA A 241 -5.50 17.24 8.03
C ALA A 241 -5.13 16.49 9.32
N ILE A 242 -5.29 15.17 9.34
CA ILE A 242 -5.02 14.35 10.53
C ILE A 242 -3.65 13.67 10.51
N SER A 243 -3.03 13.41 9.35
CA SER A 243 -1.80 12.60 9.25
C SER A 243 -0.51 13.32 9.65
N ASP A 244 0.41 12.65 10.33
CA ASP A 244 1.72 13.21 10.72
C ASP A 244 2.63 13.49 9.51
N LEU A 245 2.51 12.66 8.46
CA LEU A 245 3.15 12.76 7.15
C LEU A 245 2.09 12.89 6.06
N ILE A 246 2.48 13.27 4.84
CA ILE A 246 1.61 13.17 3.68
C ILE A 246 1.79 11.80 3.06
N ASN A 247 0.72 11.00 3.04
CA ASN A 247 0.69 9.71 2.35
C ASN A 247 -0.31 9.77 1.20
N PHE A 248 0.11 9.38 0.00
CA PHE A 248 -0.73 9.41 -1.18
C PHE A 248 -0.44 8.26 -2.16
N HIS A 249 -1.42 7.99 -3.03
CA HIS A 249 -1.32 7.05 -4.14
C HIS A 249 -1.39 7.81 -5.46
N CYS A 250 -0.62 7.38 -6.46
CA CYS A 250 -0.63 8.04 -7.76
C CYS A 250 -0.16 7.14 -8.90
N TYR A 251 -1.10 6.45 -9.53
CA TYR A 251 -0.88 5.65 -10.74
C TYR A 251 -1.08 6.49 -12.00
N GLN A 252 -0.15 7.40 -12.26
CA GLN A 252 -0.25 8.43 -13.28
C GLN A 252 1.04 8.62 -14.07
N THR A 253 1.01 9.39 -15.17
CA THR A 253 2.21 9.76 -15.93
C THR A 253 3.12 10.72 -15.15
N LEU A 254 4.41 10.79 -15.51
CA LEU A 254 5.37 11.71 -14.87
C LEU A 254 4.87 13.17 -14.78
N PRO A 255 4.32 13.81 -15.85
CA PRO A 255 3.81 15.18 -15.75
C PRO A 255 2.65 15.35 -14.76
N MET A 256 1.83 14.32 -14.57
CA MET A 256 0.71 14.33 -13.64
C MET A 256 1.19 14.12 -12.20
N VAL A 257 2.17 13.24 -11.98
CA VAL A 257 2.86 13.09 -10.70
C VAL A 257 3.52 14.42 -10.28
N GLU A 258 4.17 15.15 -11.19
CA GLU A 258 4.72 16.47 -10.88
C GLU A 258 3.68 17.49 -10.41
N LYS A 259 2.46 17.44 -10.99
CA LYS A 259 1.34 18.30 -10.55
C LYS A 259 0.84 17.90 -9.17
N ALA A 260 0.69 16.60 -8.93
CA ALA A 260 0.33 16.06 -7.61
C ALA A 260 1.33 16.53 -6.55
N LEU A 261 2.64 16.37 -6.80
CA LEU A 261 3.69 16.80 -5.86
C LEU A 261 3.64 18.31 -5.57
N LYS A 262 3.37 19.16 -6.57
CA LYS A 262 3.19 20.62 -6.34
C LYS A 262 2.01 20.95 -5.42
N VAL A 263 0.96 20.12 -5.40
CA VAL A 263 -0.14 20.25 -4.43
C VAL A 263 0.35 19.84 -3.04
N LEU A 264 1.02 18.68 -2.96
CA LEU A 264 1.44 18.06 -1.70
C LEU A 264 2.58 18.82 -0.98
N GLU A 265 3.49 19.46 -1.71
CA GLU A 265 4.59 20.27 -1.16
C GLU A 265 4.08 21.44 -0.30
N LYS A 266 2.85 21.93 -0.52
CA LYS A 266 2.24 23.02 0.26
C LYS A 266 1.96 22.63 1.71
N PHE A 267 1.90 21.34 2.04
CA PHE A 267 1.64 20.89 3.41
C PHE A 267 2.88 21.02 4.32
N ASP A 268 4.09 21.16 3.75
CA ASP A 268 5.35 21.30 4.47
C ASP A 268 5.58 20.15 5.49
N ARG A 269 5.45 18.93 4.98
CA ARG A 269 5.63 17.67 5.70
C ARG A 269 6.29 16.66 4.76
N PRO A 270 6.94 15.61 5.28
CA PRO A 270 7.45 14.53 4.45
C PRO A 270 6.34 13.90 3.60
N ILE A 271 6.68 13.56 2.37
CA ILE A 271 5.75 13.04 1.37
C ILE A 271 6.11 11.59 1.06
N MET A 272 5.13 10.70 1.19
CA MET A 272 5.23 9.26 0.96
C MET A 272 4.22 8.88 -0.13
N CYS A 273 4.72 8.37 -1.24
CA CYS A 273 3.92 7.74 -2.29
C CYS A 273 3.85 6.23 -1.99
N THR A 274 2.90 5.79 -1.19
CA THR A 274 2.86 4.38 -0.72
C THR A 274 2.26 3.41 -1.73
N GLU A 275 1.66 3.92 -2.81
CA GLU A 275 1.27 3.13 -3.96
C GLU A 275 1.44 3.93 -5.26
N TRP A 276 2.16 3.33 -6.20
CA TRP A 276 2.38 3.82 -7.55
C TRP A 276 2.90 2.69 -8.44
N MET A 277 3.22 3.03 -9.69
CA MET A 277 3.77 2.15 -10.71
C MET A 277 2.71 1.25 -11.33
N ALA A 278 2.41 1.54 -12.58
CA ALA A 278 1.40 0.89 -13.40
C ALA A 278 1.77 1.20 -14.86
N ARG A 279 2.51 0.27 -15.49
CA ARG A 279 3.24 0.56 -16.73
C ARG A 279 2.31 0.99 -17.87
N SER A 280 1.19 0.29 -18.07
CA SER A 280 0.23 0.57 -19.14
C SER A 280 -0.39 1.97 -19.05
N VAL A 281 -0.43 2.61 -17.87
CA VAL A 281 -0.95 3.98 -17.68
C VAL A 281 0.16 5.05 -17.64
N GLY A 282 1.40 4.67 -17.98
CA GLY A 282 2.55 5.56 -18.00
C GLY A 282 3.13 5.88 -16.62
N SER A 283 2.76 5.14 -15.58
CA SER A 283 3.43 5.22 -14.27
C SER A 283 4.61 4.25 -14.26
N ARG A 284 5.80 4.78 -14.55
CA ARG A 284 6.99 3.97 -14.89
C ARG A 284 8.16 4.23 -13.95
N ILE A 285 8.87 3.16 -13.59
CA ILE A 285 10.06 3.21 -12.72
C ILE A 285 11.14 4.11 -13.34
N ILE A 286 11.45 3.91 -14.63
CA ILE A 286 12.50 4.66 -15.35
C ILE A 286 12.28 6.18 -15.33
N GLU A 287 11.02 6.60 -15.36
CA GLU A 287 10.66 8.02 -15.45
C GLU A 287 10.49 8.67 -14.08
N GLN A 288 9.84 7.98 -13.14
CA GLN A 288 9.34 8.58 -11.90
C GLN A 288 10.27 8.39 -10.70
N LEU A 289 10.99 7.27 -10.65
CA LEU A 289 11.85 6.99 -9.50
C LEU A 289 12.98 8.04 -9.32
N PRO A 290 13.63 8.57 -10.38
CA PRO A 290 14.58 9.67 -10.25
C PRO A 290 13.95 10.96 -9.69
N LEU A 291 12.70 11.26 -10.05
CA LEU A 291 11.96 12.41 -9.52
C LEU A 291 11.71 12.23 -8.03
N PHE A 292 11.24 11.05 -7.60
CA PHE A 292 11.00 10.75 -6.19
C PHE A 292 12.28 10.85 -5.36
N GLN A 293 13.40 10.29 -5.85
CA GLN A 293 14.68 10.44 -5.17
C GLN A 293 15.10 11.91 -5.05
N THR A 294 15.07 12.67 -6.15
CA THR A 294 15.51 14.08 -6.18
C THR A 294 14.69 14.94 -5.23
N ARG A 295 13.39 14.69 -5.12
CA ARG A 295 12.49 15.41 -4.21
C ARG A 295 12.37 14.78 -2.82
N LYS A 296 13.15 13.74 -2.53
CA LYS A 296 13.05 12.93 -1.31
C LYS A 296 11.61 12.46 -1.00
N VAL A 297 10.83 12.12 -2.01
CA VAL A 297 9.54 11.47 -1.83
C VAL A 297 9.80 9.99 -1.55
N GLY A 298 9.30 9.46 -0.41
CA GLY A 298 9.36 8.03 -0.16
C GLY A 298 8.47 7.30 -1.16
N ALA A 299 8.91 6.16 -1.70
CA ALA A 299 8.23 5.52 -2.82
C ALA A 299 8.05 4.01 -2.59
N TRP A 300 6.79 3.52 -2.60
CA TRP A 300 6.46 2.10 -2.55
C TRP A 300 5.67 1.72 -3.79
N GLN A 301 6.33 1.05 -4.72
CA GLN A 301 5.65 0.55 -5.92
C GLN A 301 4.68 -0.56 -5.54
N TRP A 302 3.58 -0.69 -6.28
CA TRP A 302 2.79 -1.91 -6.21
C TRP A 302 3.48 -3.02 -7.00
N GLY A 303 3.55 -4.20 -6.39
CA GLY A 303 4.16 -5.42 -6.94
C GLY A 303 5.65 -5.58 -6.63
N LEU A 304 6.02 -6.78 -6.16
CA LEU A 304 7.41 -7.26 -6.11
C LEU A 304 7.55 -8.50 -7.00
N VAL A 305 6.97 -9.62 -6.59
CA VAL A 305 7.07 -10.91 -7.29
C VAL A 305 5.74 -11.25 -7.94
N ASN A 306 5.80 -11.67 -9.20
CA ASN A 306 4.65 -12.17 -9.93
C ASN A 306 4.08 -13.44 -9.26
N GLY A 307 2.79 -13.40 -8.95
CA GLY A 307 2.17 -14.45 -8.15
C GLY A 307 0.65 -14.55 -8.31
N ARG A 308 0.03 -15.21 -7.33
CA ARG A 308 -1.39 -15.57 -7.36
C ARG A 308 -2.35 -14.38 -7.41
N THR A 309 -1.94 -13.19 -6.99
CA THR A 309 -2.71 -11.94 -7.13
C THR A 309 -2.93 -11.51 -8.58
N GLN A 310 -2.08 -11.95 -9.51
CA GLN A 310 -2.10 -11.54 -10.92
C GLN A 310 -2.00 -10.02 -11.14
N THR A 311 -1.20 -9.32 -10.32
CA THR A 311 -1.03 -7.85 -10.40
C THR A 311 -0.21 -7.39 -11.61
N HIS A 312 0.49 -8.29 -12.31
CA HIS A 312 1.00 -8.06 -13.66
C HIS A 312 -0.09 -7.80 -14.71
N ILE A 313 -1.35 -8.14 -14.46
CA ILE A 313 -2.46 -7.91 -15.40
C ILE A 313 -3.03 -6.51 -15.15
N PRO A 314 -3.32 -5.69 -16.18
CA PRO A 314 -3.94 -4.38 -16.00
C PRO A 314 -5.38 -4.44 -15.44
N TRP A 315 -5.79 -3.36 -14.75
CA TRP A 315 -7.17 -3.19 -14.29
C TRP A 315 -8.18 -3.26 -15.45
N PRO A 316 -9.43 -3.68 -15.20
CA PRO A 316 -10.47 -3.70 -16.24
C PRO A 316 -10.64 -2.34 -16.95
N ALA A 317 -10.72 -1.23 -16.22
CA ALA A 317 -10.86 0.09 -16.83
C ALA A 317 -9.66 0.55 -17.68
N VAL A 318 -8.46 0.00 -17.46
CA VAL A 318 -7.31 0.29 -18.32
C VAL A 318 -7.52 -0.36 -19.69
N LYS A 319 -8.03 -1.59 -19.73
CA LYS A 319 -8.34 -2.32 -20.97
C LYS A 319 -9.44 -1.63 -21.79
N GLU A 320 -10.39 -1.01 -21.10
CA GLU A 320 -11.54 -0.32 -21.72
C GLU A 320 -11.25 1.15 -22.07
N GLY A 321 -10.50 1.85 -21.21
CA GLY A 321 -10.39 3.31 -21.23
C GLY A 321 -9.14 3.86 -21.91
N LEU A 322 -8.08 3.06 -22.11
CA LEU A 322 -6.89 3.52 -22.81
C LEU A 322 -7.00 3.32 -24.33
N GLU A 323 -6.83 4.43 -25.06
CA GLU A 323 -6.57 4.41 -26.50
C GLU A 323 -5.31 3.58 -26.77
N ASN A 324 -5.40 2.62 -27.71
CA ASN A 324 -4.31 1.73 -28.12
C ASN A 324 -3.78 0.80 -27.01
N TYR A 325 -4.58 0.46 -25.99
CA TYR A 325 -4.20 -0.54 -24.98
C TYR A 325 -3.58 -1.82 -25.59
N SER A 326 -4.11 -2.27 -26.74
CA SER A 326 -3.61 -3.43 -27.50
C SER A 326 -2.11 -3.39 -27.84
N GLU A 327 -1.51 -2.20 -27.95
CA GLU A 327 -0.07 -2.04 -28.20
C GLU A 327 0.78 -2.30 -26.95
N THR A 328 0.16 -2.29 -25.76
CA THR A 328 0.77 -2.52 -24.45
C THR A 328 0.30 -3.82 -23.76
N ASP A 329 -0.55 -4.63 -24.42
CA ASP A 329 -1.16 -5.85 -23.88
C ASP A 329 -0.15 -6.87 -23.33
N SER A 330 1.08 -6.85 -23.84
CA SER A 330 2.17 -7.75 -23.43
C SER A 330 2.99 -7.23 -22.25
N GLU A 331 2.77 -5.98 -21.84
CA GLU A 331 3.52 -5.36 -20.75
C GLU A 331 2.95 -5.72 -19.38
N TRP A 332 3.82 -6.01 -18.42
CA TRP A 332 3.39 -6.22 -17.04
C TRP A 332 2.96 -4.92 -16.39
N PHE A 333 1.84 -4.96 -15.70
CA PHE A 333 1.26 -3.79 -15.05
C PHE A 333 2.06 -3.35 -13.81
N HIS A 334 2.19 -4.22 -12.80
CA HIS A 334 2.84 -3.90 -11.51
C HIS A 334 4.06 -4.75 -11.14
N ASP A 335 4.13 -6.03 -11.50
CA ASP A 335 5.15 -6.88 -10.89
C ASP A 335 6.56 -6.55 -11.43
N LEU A 336 7.60 -6.79 -10.60
CA LEU A 336 9.00 -6.48 -10.91
C LEU A 336 9.83 -7.74 -11.20
N LEU A 337 9.53 -8.83 -10.52
CA LEU A 337 10.26 -10.09 -10.58
C LEU A 337 9.36 -11.23 -11.04
N HIS A 338 9.93 -12.14 -11.81
CA HIS A 338 9.38 -13.46 -12.05
C HIS A 338 9.42 -14.29 -10.75
N SER A 339 8.66 -15.40 -10.71
CA SER A 339 8.57 -16.29 -9.54
C SER A 339 9.90 -16.98 -9.16
N ASP A 340 10.90 -16.93 -10.03
CA ASP A 340 12.26 -17.42 -9.79
C ASP A 340 13.24 -16.29 -9.37
N GLY A 341 12.74 -15.07 -9.18
CA GLY A 341 13.51 -13.90 -8.79
C GLY A 341 14.23 -13.18 -9.94
N GLN A 342 14.06 -13.61 -11.20
CA GLN A 342 14.60 -12.88 -12.34
C GLN A 342 13.84 -11.56 -12.57
N PRO A 343 14.55 -10.46 -12.92
CA PRO A 343 13.89 -9.21 -13.32
C PRO A 343 12.98 -9.40 -14.53
N TYR A 344 11.78 -8.84 -14.47
CA TYR A 344 10.95 -8.62 -15.66
C TYR A 344 11.64 -7.66 -16.64
N CYS A 345 12.17 -6.56 -16.11
CA CYS A 345 12.94 -5.56 -16.85
C CYS A 345 14.25 -5.28 -16.13
N ALA A 346 15.38 -5.63 -16.75
CA ALA A 346 16.71 -5.47 -16.16
C ALA A 346 17.05 -3.99 -15.89
N ASP A 347 16.69 -3.10 -16.81
CA ASP A 347 16.97 -1.66 -16.71
C ASP A 347 16.28 -1.01 -15.51
N GLU A 348 15.05 -1.45 -15.18
CA GLU A 348 14.32 -0.97 -13.99
C GLU A 348 15.02 -1.38 -12.70
N VAL A 349 15.45 -2.64 -12.61
CA VAL A 349 16.19 -3.16 -11.44
C VAL A 349 17.56 -2.49 -11.30
N GLU A 350 18.27 -2.27 -12.40
CA GLU A 350 19.54 -1.54 -12.39
C GLU A 350 19.35 -0.10 -11.93
N LEU A 351 18.29 0.59 -12.39
CA LEU A 351 17.97 1.93 -11.95
C LEU A 351 17.71 1.99 -10.44
N ILE A 352 16.86 1.09 -9.91
CA ILE A 352 16.58 1.02 -8.46
C ILE A 352 17.89 0.83 -7.70
N THR A 353 18.72 -0.13 -8.13
CA THR A 353 20.02 -0.42 -7.50
C THR A 353 20.93 0.81 -7.49
N ARG A 354 20.98 1.55 -8.60
CA ARG A 354 21.83 2.74 -8.73
C ARG A 354 21.35 3.88 -7.84
N LEU A 355 20.05 4.18 -7.83
CA LEU A 355 19.49 5.29 -7.06
C LEU A 355 19.58 5.03 -5.55
N THR A 356 19.32 3.80 -5.12
CA THR A 356 19.37 3.45 -3.68
C THR A 356 20.79 3.44 -3.12
N LYS A 357 21.81 3.09 -3.93
CA LYS A 357 23.22 3.21 -3.56
C LYS A 357 23.74 4.65 -3.52
N GLN A 358 23.15 5.55 -4.30
CA GLN A 358 23.54 6.97 -4.36
C GLN A 358 22.90 7.81 -3.25
N ALA A 359 21.87 7.29 -2.56
CA ALA A 359 21.36 7.91 -1.35
C ALA A 359 22.40 7.70 -0.24
N PRO A 360 23.05 8.76 0.28
CA PRO A 360 24.08 8.58 1.29
C PRO A 360 23.50 7.86 2.51
N LEU A 361 24.13 6.75 2.90
CA LEU A 361 24.13 6.33 4.30
C LEU A 361 24.80 7.48 5.05
N ASN A 362 24.08 8.14 5.96
CA ASN A 362 24.67 9.19 6.78
C ASN A 362 25.94 8.62 7.46
N GLU A 363 27.12 9.14 7.11
CA GLU A 363 28.37 8.95 7.87
C GLU A 363 28.37 9.83 9.13
#